data_AF-A0AB35MJN9-F1
#
_entry.id   AF-A0AB35MJN9-F1
#
_cell.length_a   1.000
_cell.length_b   1.000
_cell.length_c   1.000
_cell.angle_alpha   90.00
_cell.angle_beta   90.00
_cell.angle_gamma   90.00
#
_symmetry.space_group_name_H-M   'P 1'
#
loop_
_entity.id
_entity.type
_entity.pdbx_description
1 polymer ?
#
loop_
_entity_poly.entity_id
_entity_poly.type
_entity_poly.pdbx_seq_one_letter_code
_entity_poly.pdbx_strand_id
1 'polypeptide(L)'
;MRTMRAVGVALALAWVLAGCTGGDDASTSPSASAPAASASSSAATPSATPSAAQTPTPSPTASSSPDPAGPVPVTAANLEDALATAGFECGDLDGVLNCAIGGSNVPFGVPDDWAADTELRRDACEQGYLPADYQVVGDDATWYAAPDYVEDAETLIERLAAAGYTTDFFDYCPA
;
A
#
# COMPACT_ATOMS: atom_id res chain seq x y z
N MET A 1 2.09 36.51 28.87
CA MET A 1 1.05 36.79 29.87
C MET A 1 -0.29 36.88 29.15
N ARG A 2 -1.29 36.09 29.60
CA ARG A 2 -2.74 36.16 29.28
C ARG A 2 -3.10 35.81 27.81
N THR A 3 -4.08 34.96 27.49
CA THR A 3 -5.31 34.60 28.21
C THR A 3 -5.81 33.25 27.71
N MET A 4 -5.89 32.24 28.59
CA MET A 4 -6.64 31.01 28.34
C MET A 4 -8.14 31.31 28.48
N ARG A 5 -8.95 30.87 27.52
CA ARG A 5 -10.40 30.71 27.70
C ARG A 5 -10.76 29.24 27.47
N ALA A 6 -10.90 28.53 28.57
CA ALA A 6 -11.63 27.27 28.61
C ALA A 6 -13.13 27.60 28.51
N VAL A 7 -13.82 26.99 27.56
CA VAL A 7 -15.28 26.88 27.57
C VAL A 7 -15.59 25.40 27.43
N GLY A 8 -15.93 24.80 28.57
CA GLY A 8 -16.49 23.46 28.62
C GLY A 8 -17.92 23.49 28.12
N VAL A 9 -18.27 22.53 27.27
CA VAL A 9 -19.64 22.12 27.04
C VAL A 9 -19.69 20.62 27.30
N ALA A 10 -20.20 20.28 28.49
CA ALA A 10 -20.68 18.95 28.79
C ALA A 10 -22.05 18.80 28.11
N LEU A 11 -22.18 17.85 27.21
CA LEU A 11 -23.49 17.40 26.72
C LEU A 11 -23.61 15.89 26.93
N ALA A 12 -24.69 15.56 27.63
CA ALA A 12 -25.00 14.27 28.20
C ALA A 12 -25.41 13.24 27.14
N LEU A 13 -25.23 11.97 27.51
CA LEU A 13 -25.63 10.76 26.79
C LEU A 13 -27.11 10.74 26.37
N ALA A 14 -27.37 10.19 25.19
CA ALA A 14 -28.60 9.44 24.92
C ALA A 14 -28.27 8.18 24.10
N TRP A 15 -28.56 7.03 24.70
CA TRP A 15 -28.49 5.69 24.14
C TRP A 15 -29.64 5.45 23.15
N VAL A 16 -29.34 4.86 21.99
CA VAL A 16 -30.28 3.98 21.26
C VAL A 16 -29.49 2.78 20.73
N LEU A 17 -29.52 1.66 21.45
CA LEU A 17 -29.19 0.35 20.89
C LEU A 17 -30.43 -0.16 20.16
N ALA A 18 -30.38 -0.19 18.83
CA ALA A 18 -31.24 -1.06 18.04
C ALA A 18 -30.53 -2.42 17.91
N GLY A 19 -31.12 -3.44 18.50
CA GLY A 19 -30.58 -4.79 18.54
C GLY A 19 -30.63 -5.50 17.19
N CYS A 20 -29.55 -6.21 16.87
CA CYS A 20 -29.60 -7.43 16.08
C CYS A 20 -29.49 -8.61 17.05
N THR A 21 -30.65 -9.18 17.35
CA THR A 21 -30.80 -10.47 18.01
C THR A 21 -30.95 -11.54 16.94
N GLY A 22 -30.22 -12.64 17.08
CA GLY A 22 -30.64 -13.93 16.56
C GLY A 22 -29.61 -14.66 15.68
N GLY A 23 -29.15 -15.82 16.17
CA GLY A 23 -28.71 -16.91 15.29
C GLY A 23 -27.54 -17.75 15.78
N ASP A 24 -27.61 -18.33 16.97
CA ASP A 24 -26.82 -19.53 17.30
C ASP A 24 -27.50 -20.76 16.67
N ASP A 25 -26.85 -21.42 15.72
CA ASP A 25 -27.10 -22.81 15.39
C ASP A 25 -25.77 -23.55 15.31
N ALA A 26 -25.55 -24.38 16.33
CA ALA A 26 -24.43 -25.29 16.44
C ALA A 26 -24.67 -26.58 15.66
N SER A 27 -23.54 -27.19 15.30
CA SER A 27 -23.36 -28.63 15.04
C SER A 27 -24.02 -29.23 13.80
N THR A 28 -23.15 -29.59 12.85
CA THR A 28 -22.95 -31.03 12.60
C THR A 28 -21.52 -31.29 12.18
N SER A 29 -20.84 -32.06 13.03
CA SER A 29 -19.62 -32.79 12.73
C SER A 29 -19.91 -33.83 11.64
N PRO A 30 -18.93 -34.12 10.77
CA PRO A 30 -18.63 -35.53 10.64
C PRO A 30 -17.15 -35.84 10.90
N SER A 31 -17.03 -37.07 11.40
CA SER A 31 -15.86 -37.72 11.93
C SER A 31 -15.01 -38.37 10.83
N ALA A 32 -13.76 -38.62 11.20
CA ALA A 32 -12.83 -39.62 10.67
C ALA A 32 -12.14 -39.32 9.33
N SER A 33 -10.82 -39.16 9.39
CA SER A 33 -9.90 -40.27 9.10
C SER A 33 -8.45 -39.90 9.44
N ALA A 34 -7.88 -40.62 10.41
CA ALA A 34 -6.47 -41.02 10.40
C ALA A 34 -6.40 -42.46 9.85
N PRO A 35 -5.25 -43.07 9.47
CA PRO A 35 -3.85 -42.65 9.64
C PRO A 35 -3.07 -42.66 8.30
N ALA A 36 -1.79 -42.31 8.22
CA ALA A 36 -0.71 -43.30 8.28
C ALA A 36 0.67 -42.61 8.35
N ALA A 37 1.47 -43.11 9.27
CA ALA A 37 2.91 -42.93 9.29
C ALA A 37 3.57 -43.62 8.09
N SER A 38 4.64 -43.05 7.58
CA SER A 38 5.71 -43.80 6.92
C SER A 38 7.03 -43.09 7.18
N ALA A 39 7.81 -43.70 8.07
CA ALA A 39 9.24 -43.51 8.16
C ALA A 39 9.91 -44.10 6.91
N SER A 40 10.97 -43.48 6.43
CA SER A 40 12.24 -44.19 6.19
C SER A 40 13.35 -43.24 5.78
N SER A 41 14.41 -43.30 6.57
CA SER A 41 15.78 -42.93 6.20
C SER A 41 16.21 -43.63 4.92
N SER A 42 16.99 -42.94 4.09
CA SER A 42 18.09 -43.56 3.35
C SER A 42 19.14 -42.50 3.02
N ALA A 43 20.31 -42.69 3.62
CA ALA A 43 21.55 -42.08 3.19
C ALA A 43 22.04 -42.77 1.92
N ALA A 44 22.59 -42.01 0.97
CA ALA A 44 23.52 -42.51 -0.02
C ALA A 44 24.54 -41.42 -0.37
N THR A 45 25.81 -41.80 -0.24
CA THR A 45 27.05 -41.08 -0.51
C THR A 45 27.33 -40.91 -2.03
N PRO A 46 28.32 -40.08 -2.43
CA PRO A 46 28.42 -39.46 -3.75
C PRO A 46 29.12 -40.34 -4.79
N SER A 47 28.92 -40.05 -6.09
CA SER A 47 29.75 -40.61 -7.15
C SER A 47 29.83 -39.72 -8.41
N ALA A 48 31.09 -39.39 -8.73
CA ALA A 48 31.73 -39.14 -10.03
C ALA A 48 31.30 -38.00 -10.98
N THR A 49 32.22 -37.02 -11.04
CA THR A 49 32.62 -36.17 -12.16
C THR A 49 32.69 -36.89 -13.51
N PRO A 50 32.16 -36.25 -14.57
CA PRO A 50 32.97 -36.03 -15.77
C PRO A 50 33.18 -34.53 -16.05
N SER A 51 34.45 -34.18 -16.22
CA SER A 51 34.94 -32.86 -16.62
C SER A 51 34.58 -32.64 -18.09
N ALA A 52 33.55 -31.82 -18.34
CA ALA A 52 33.25 -31.31 -19.67
C ALA A 52 34.17 -30.11 -19.96
N ALA A 53 34.81 -30.17 -21.13
CA ALA A 53 35.72 -29.15 -21.63
C ALA A 53 35.09 -27.75 -21.58
N GLN A 54 35.76 -26.82 -20.88
CA GLN A 54 35.38 -25.42 -20.86
C GLN A 54 35.61 -24.84 -22.25
N THR A 55 34.52 -24.59 -22.97
CA THR A 55 34.53 -23.71 -24.15
C THR A 55 34.83 -22.30 -23.65
N PRO A 56 35.75 -21.54 -24.27
CA PRO A 56 36.03 -20.17 -23.86
C PRO A 56 34.75 -19.34 -23.95
N THR A 57 34.28 -18.91 -22.79
CA THR A 57 33.18 -17.97 -22.60
C THR A 57 33.43 -16.72 -23.46
N PRO A 58 32.49 -16.32 -24.34
CA PRO A 58 32.61 -15.03 -25.01
C PRO A 58 32.70 -13.95 -23.94
N SER A 59 33.77 -13.14 -24.01
CA SER A 59 33.93 -11.96 -23.18
C SER A 59 32.67 -11.11 -23.35
N PRO A 60 31.89 -10.84 -22.29
CA PRO A 60 30.76 -9.95 -22.41
C PRO A 60 31.33 -8.60 -22.82
N THR A 61 31.07 -8.20 -24.07
CA THR A 61 31.13 -6.82 -24.49
C THR A 61 30.44 -6.03 -23.39
N ALA A 62 31.18 -5.15 -22.71
CA ALA A 62 30.62 -4.26 -21.71
C ALA A 62 29.50 -3.48 -22.41
N SER A 63 28.28 -3.98 -22.25
CA SER A 63 27.08 -3.22 -22.54
C SER A 63 27.25 -1.97 -21.71
N SER A 64 27.40 -0.84 -22.39
CA SER A 64 27.41 0.46 -21.74
C SER A 64 26.08 0.53 -20.99
N SER A 65 26.12 0.18 -19.71
CA SER A 65 24.97 0.35 -18.83
C SER A 65 24.62 1.82 -18.97
N PRO A 66 23.43 2.16 -19.50
CA PRO A 66 23.00 3.55 -19.45
C PRO A 66 23.15 3.97 -18.00
N ASP A 67 23.89 5.06 -17.79
CA ASP A 67 23.98 5.74 -16.52
C ASP A 67 22.54 5.86 -16.01
N PRO A 68 22.20 5.35 -14.81
CA PRO A 68 20.83 5.39 -14.36
C PRO A 68 20.46 6.85 -14.23
N ALA A 69 19.64 7.33 -15.18
CA ALA A 69 18.90 8.57 -15.01
C ALA A 69 18.31 8.48 -13.61
N GLY A 70 18.53 9.52 -12.80
CA GLY A 70 18.08 9.54 -11.41
C GLY A 70 16.61 9.14 -11.27
N PRO A 71 16.18 8.80 -10.06
CA PRO A 71 14.86 8.21 -9.87
C PRO A 71 13.76 9.13 -10.43
N VAL A 72 12.78 8.51 -11.09
CA VAL A 72 11.75 9.20 -11.88
C VAL A 72 10.63 9.65 -10.95
N PRO A 73 10.24 10.93 -10.92
CA PRO A 73 9.11 11.35 -10.10
C PRO A 73 7.83 10.64 -10.53
N VAL A 74 7.04 10.19 -9.56
CA VAL A 74 5.67 9.73 -9.79
C VAL A 74 4.83 10.95 -10.15
N THR A 75 4.08 10.81 -11.23
CA THR A 75 3.17 11.79 -11.80
C THR A 75 1.85 11.11 -12.13
N ALA A 76 0.79 11.88 -12.29
CA ALA A 76 -0.48 11.36 -12.80
C ALA A 76 -0.33 10.56 -14.12
N ALA A 77 0.61 10.96 -14.98
CA ALA A 77 0.80 10.34 -16.29
C ALA A 77 1.54 9.00 -16.27
N ASN A 78 2.29 8.69 -15.20
CA ASN A 78 3.06 7.46 -15.07
C ASN A 78 2.71 6.65 -13.80
N LEU A 79 1.65 7.03 -13.08
CA LEU A 79 1.25 6.41 -11.82
C LEU A 79 0.96 4.91 -11.98
N GLU A 80 0.14 4.53 -12.96
CA GLU A 80 -0.21 3.12 -13.22
C GLU A 80 1.03 2.29 -13.57
N ASP A 81 1.91 2.81 -14.45
CA ASP A 81 3.16 2.15 -14.83
C ASP A 81 4.12 2.03 -13.63
N ALA A 82 4.20 3.07 -12.79
CA ALA A 82 5.03 3.07 -11.59
C ALA A 82 4.55 2.01 -10.59
N LEU A 83 3.23 1.92 -10.36
CA LEU A 83 2.63 0.93 -9.48
C LEU A 83 2.83 -0.50 -10.00
N ALA A 84 2.63 -0.73 -11.30
CA ALA A 84 2.87 -2.01 -11.94
C ALA A 84 4.35 -2.41 -11.85
N THR A 85 5.27 -1.48 -12.09
CA THR A 85 6.73 -1.71 -11.98
C THR A 85 7.15 -2.02 -10.54
N ALA A 86 6.54 -1.33 -9.56
CA ALA A 86 6.73 -1.60 -8.14
C ALA A 86 6.10 -2.94 -7.69
N GLY A 87 5.33 -3.60 -8.57
CA GLY A 87 4.73 -4.91 -8.38
C GLY A 87 3.46 -4.88 -7.53
N PHE A 88 2.73 -3.76 -7.52
CA PHE A 88 1.43 -3.68 -6.87
C PHE A 88 0.37 -4.41 -7.71
N GLU A 89 -0.52 -5.12 -7.03
CA GLU A 89 -1.69 -5.72 -7.65
C GLU A 89 -2.83 -4.71 -7.57
N CYS A 90 -3.10 -4.05 -8.70
CA CYS A 90 -4.13 -3.03 -8.81
C CYS A 90 -5.31 -3.53 -9.65
N GLY A 91 -6.51 -3.11 -9.27
CA GLY A 91 -7.74 -3.31 -10.02
C GLY A 91 -8.52 -2.01 -10.15
N ASP A 92 -9.48 -2.00 -11.07
CA ASP A 92 -10.48 -0.94 -11.17
C ASP A 92 -11.64 -1.24 -10.22
N LEU A 93 -11.95 -0.29 -9.34
CA LEU A 93 -13.09 -0.33 -8.43
C LEU A 93 -13.94 0.92 -8.68
N ASP A 94 -14.99 0.74 -9.48
CA ASP A 94 -15.92 1.82 -9.87
C ASP A 94 -15.22 3.02 -10.55
N GLY A 95 -14.23 2.76 -11.41
CA GLY A 95 -13.45 3.81 -12.09
C GLY A 95 -12.34 4.43 -11.25
N VAL A 96 -12.07 3.90 -10.05
CA VAL A 96 -10.96 4.29 -9.18
C VAL A 96 -9.92 3.17 -9.20
N LEU A 97 -8.67 3.52 -9.49
CA LEU A 97 -7.55 2.59 -9.38
C LEU A 97 -7.38 2.21 -7.91
N ASN A 98 -7.41 0.93 -7.59
CA ASN A 98 -7.28 0.45 -6.21
C ASN A 98 -6.25 -0.66 -6.13
N CYS A 99 -5.25 -0.50 -5.25
CA CYS A 99 -4.14 -1.44 -5.16
C CYS A 99 -4.06 -2.07 -3.77
N ALA A 100 -3.69 -3.35 -3.74
CA ALA A 100 -3.39 -4.06 -2.51
C ALA A 100 -2.00 -3.64 -1.97
N ILE A 101 -1.98 -3.00 -0.80
CA ILE A 101 -0.77 -2.53 -0.11
C ILE A 101 -0.86 -2.98 1.35
N GLY A 102 0.13 -3.72 1.85
CA GLY A 102 0.13 -4.15 3.27
C GLY A 102 -1.03 -5.07 3.69
N GLY A 103 -1.87 -5.51 2.75
CA GLY A 103 -3.13 -6.22 3.04
C GLY A 103 -4.37 -5.31 3.05
N SER A 104 -4.20 -4.01 2.91
CA SER A 104 -5.23 -2.99 2.72
C SER A 104 -5.46 -2.71 1.24
N ASN A 105 -6.67 -2.25 0.90
CA ASN A 105 -7.03 -1.77 -0.44
C ASN A 105 -6.91 -0.25 -0.45
N VAL A 106 -5.85 0.28 -1.06
CA VAL A 106 -5.59 1.72 -1.09
C VAL A 106 -6.14 2.29 -2.39
N PRO A 107 -7.08 3.26 -2.34
CA PRO A 107 -7.54 3.95 -3.52
C PRO A 107 -6.47 4.93 -4.02
N PHE A 108 -6.25 4.91 -5.32
CA PHE A 108 -5.44 5.84 -6.07
C PHE A 108 -6.37 6.70 -6.91
N GLY A 109 -6.24 8.00 -6.76
CA GLY A 109 -7.03 8.98 -7.49
C GLY A 109 -6.11 10.04 -8.03
N VAL A 110 -6.25 10.34 -9.32
CA VAL A 110 -5.82 11.62 -9.87
C VAL A 110 -7.10 12.43 -10.03
N PRO A 111 -7.35 13.47 -9.23
CA PRO A 111 -8.56 14.26 -9.38
C PRO A 111 -8.61 14.91 -10.77
N ASP A 112 -9.75 14.78 -11.45
CA ASP A 112 -9.99 15.41 -12.77
C ASP A 112 -9.90 16.95 -12.69
N ASP A 113 -10.27 17.52 -11.54
CA ASP A 113 -10.17 18.95 -11.23
C ASP A 113 -9.55 19.15 -9.83
N TRP A 114 -8.23 19.35 -9.81
CA TRP A 114 -7.47 19.61 -8.59
C TRP A 114 -7.98 20.83 -7.80
N ALA A 115 -8.48 21.87 -8.49
CA ALA A 115 -8.93 23.09 -7.80
C ALA A 115 -10.21 22.83 -7.02
N ALA A 116 -11.16 22.11 -7.62
CA ALA A 116 -12.40 21.69 -6.97
C ALA A 116 -12.13 20.73 -5.79
N ASP A 117 -11.21 19.78 -5.98
CA ASP A 117 -10.80 18.85 -4.92
C ASP A 117 -10.11 19.59 -3.77
N THR A 118 -9.27 20.58 -4.07
CA THR A 118 -8.60 21.42 -3.07
C THR A 118 -9.59 22.20 -2.21
N GLU A 119 -10.68 22.72 -2.77
CA GLU A 119 -11.72 23.41 -1.99
C GLU A 119 -12.48 22.46 -1.07
N LEU A 120 -12.92 21.30 -1.57
CA LEU A 120 -13.57 20.27 -0.76
C LEU A 120 -12.65 19.75 0.36
N ARG A 121 -11.36 19.58 0.05
CA ARG A 121 -10.31 19.21 1.01
C ARG A 121 -10.17 20.25 2.11
N ARG A 122 -10.06 21.53 1.76
CA ARG A 122 -10.00 22.61 2.75
C ARG A 122 -11.23 22.60 3.65
N ASP A 123 -12.42 22.49 3.06
CA ASP A 123 -13.68 22.45 3.82
C ASP A 123 -13.76 21.22 4.73
N ALA A 124 -13.23 20.06 4.32
CA ALA A 124 -13.18 18.86 5.14
C ALA A 124 -12.23 19.01 6.34
N CYS A 125 -11.08 19.64 6.13
CA CYS A 125 -10.12 19.97 7.18
C CYS A 125 -10.70 21.02 8.15
N GLU A 126 -11.33 22.09 7.65
CA GLU A 126 -11.94 23.14 8.48
C GLU A 126 -13.10 22.61 9.33
N GLN A 127 -13.87 21.65 8.82
CA GLN A 127 -14.97 21.00 9.54
C GLN A 127 -14.52 19.88 10.47
N GLY A 128 -13.22 19.52 10.47
CA GLY A 128 -12.66 18.48 11.32
C GLY A 128 -13.08 17.06 10.93
N TYR A 129 -13.44 16.85 9.66
CA TYR A 129 -13.72 15.51 9.13
C TYR A 129 -12.44 14.69 8.91
N LEU A 130 -11.31 15.38 8.74
CA LEU A 130 -9.99 14.77 8.63
C LEU A 130 -9.10 15.27 9.77
N PRO A 131 -8.20 14.41 10.29
CA PRO A 131 -7.22 14.83 11.25
C PRO A 131 -6.22 15.80 10.61
N ALA A 132 -5.74 16.77 11.38
CA ALA A 132 -4.86 17.83 10.87
C ALA A 132 -3.48 17.31 10.41
N ASP A 133 -3.08 16.15 10.93
CA ASP A 133 -1.88 15.41 10.57
C ASP A 133 -2.14 14.29 9.55
N TYR A 134 -3.29 14.32 8.85
CA TYR A 134 -3.54 13.38 7.75
C TYR A 134 -2.55 13.64 6.61
N GLN A 135 -1.84 12.58 6.19
CA GLN A 135 -0.84 12.66 5.14
C GLN A 135 -1.25 11.84 3.92
N VAL A 136 -0.89 12.34 2.75
CA VAL A 136 -1.09 11.69 1.45
C VAL A 136 0.23 11.49 0.74
N VAL A 137 0.25 10.57 -0.22
CA VAL A 137 1.40 10.35 -1.09
C VAL A 137 1.21 11.13 -2.38
N GLY A 138 2.18 11.95 -2.76
CA GLY A 138 2.05 12.93 -3.85
C GLY A 138 3.38 13.46 -4.37
N ASP A 139 3.32 14.61 -5.05
CA ASP A 139 4.48 15.37 -5.54
C ASP A 139 4.42 16.87 -5.21
N ASP A 140 3.75 17.27 -4.12
CA ASP A 140 3.44 18.65 -3.71
C ASP A 140 2.41 19.36 -4.61
N ALA A 141 2.31 18.99 -5.88
CA ALA A 141 1.36 19.55 -6.84
C ALA A 141 0.06 18.74 -6.91
N THR A 142 0.14 17.42 -6.76
CA THR A 142 -0.98 16.47 -6.85
C THR A 142 -0.82 15.38 -5.78
N TRP A 143 -1.91 15.00 -5.13
CA TRP A 143 -1.94 13.78 -4.31
C TRP A 143 -2.39 12.59 -5.17
N TYR A 144 -1.77 11.42 -4.99
CA TYR A 144 -2.00 10.21 -5.78
C TYR A 144 -2.67 9.10 -4.98
N ALA A 145 -2.35 9.02 -3.70
CA ALA A 145 -2.91 8.03 -2.79
C ALA A 145 -3.20 8.67 -1.43
N ALA A 146 -4.26 8.19 -0.80
CA ALA A 146 -4.66 8.59 0.54
C ALA A 146 -4.75 7.33 1.42
N PRO A 147 -3.61 6.80 1.91
CA PRO A 147 -3.61 5.58 2.71
C PRO A 147 -4.27 5.83 4.07
N ASP A 148 -5.04 4.86 4.56
CA ASP A 148 -5.66 4.94 5.88
C ASP A 148 -4.63 4.79 7.01
N TYR A 149 -3.50 4.13 6.73
CA TYR A 149 -2.43 3.82 7.67
C TYR A 149 -1.07 4.30 7.15
N VAL A 150 -0.24 4.85 8.03
CA VAL A 150 1.10 5.35 7.69
C VAL A 150 1.99 4.21 7.17
N GLU A 151 1.84 3.02 7.73
CA GLU A 151 2.59 1.83 7.34
C GLU A 151 2.32 1.41 5.88
N ASP A 152 1.09 1.58 5.41
CA ASP A 152 0.73 1.32 4.00
C ASP A 152 1.38 2.35 3.08
N ALA A 153 1.42 3.61 3.51
CA ALA A 153 2.08 4.68 2.77
C ALA A 153 3.61 4.52 2.73
N GLU A 154 4.24 4.11 3.83
CA GLU A 154 5.69 3.78 3.86
C GLU A 154 6.00 2.61 2.93
N THR A 155 5.17 1.57 2.94
CA THR A 155 5.28 0.43 2.03
C THR A 155 5.15 0.87 0.56
N LEU A 156 4.25 1.79 0.27
CA LEU A 156 4.08 2.37 -1.06
C LEU A 156 5.36 3.08 -1.52
N ILE A 157 5.88 3.99 -0.71
CA ILE A 157 7.08 4.79 -1.01
C ILE A 157 8.30 3.89 -1.18
N GLU A 158 8.51 2.91 -0.28
CA GLU A 158 9.65 1.99 -0.34
C GLU A 158 9.66 1.18 -1.65
N ARG A 159 8.50 0.63 -2.04
CA ARG A 159 8.41 -0.18 -3.26
C ARG A 159 8.53 0.64 -4.53
N LEU A 160 8.00 1.86 -4.55
CA LEU A 160 8.20 2.81 -5.66
C LEU A 160 9.68 3.19 -5.78
N ALA A 161 10.34 3.49 -4.66
CA ALA A 161 11.78 3.77 -4.63
C ALA A 161 12.61 2.58 -5.13
N ALA A 162 12.27 1.35 -4.73
CA ALA A 162 12.91 0.14 -5.22
C ALA A 162 12.71 -0.07 -6.74
N ALA A 163 11.60 0.43 -7.30
CA ALA A 163 11.30 0.44 -8.72
C ALA A 163 11.94 1.61 -9.49
N GLY A 164 12.70 2.48 -8.81
CA GLY A 164 13.37 3.63 -9.43
C GLY A 164 12.49 4.87 -9.56
N TYR A 165 11.41 4.95 -8.79
CA TYR A 165 10.52 6.12 -8.75
C TYR A 165 10.69 6.92 -7.44
N THR A 166 10.38 8.22 -7.46
CA THR A 166 10.32 9.05 -6.24
C THR A 166 8.92 9.61 -6.02
N THR A 167 8.49 9.61 -4.77
CA THR A 167 7.28 10.26 -4.28
C THR A 167 7.50 10.54 -2.79
N ASP A 168 6.75 11.48 -2.23
CA ASP A 168 6.88 11.87 -0.82
C ASP A 168 5.53 11.94 -0.11
N PHE A 169 5.58 12.07 1.22
CA PHE A 169 4.43 12.43 2.04
C PHE A 169 4.18 13.94 2.00
N PHE A 170 2.90 14.31 1.97
CA PHE A 170 2.46 15.69 2.07
C PHE A 170 1.31 15.78 3.07
N ASP A 171 1.29 16.86 3.84
CA ASP A 171 0.14 17.18 4.68
C ASP A 171 -1.06 17.42 3.77
N TYR A 172 -2.12 16.64 3.98
CA TYR A 172 -3.32 16.74 3.16
C TYR A 172 -4.05 18.06 3.43
N CYS A 173 -4.11 18.45 4.70
CA CYS A 173 -4.72 19.70 5.09
C CYS A 173 -3.77 20.87 4.84
N PRO A 174 -4.17 21.88 4.03
CA PRO A 174 -3.35 23.07 3.85
C PRO A 174 -3.19 23.83 5.17
N ALA A 175 -1.97 24.33 5.43
CA ALA A 175 -1.62 25.11 6.62
C ALA A 175 -2.16 26.55 6.62
#